data_AF-A0A6B9FGE4-F1
#
_entry.id   AF-A0A6B9FGE4-F1
#
_cell.length_a   1.000
_cell.length_b   1.000
_cell.length_c   1.000
_cell.angle_alpha   90.00
_cell.angle_beta   90.00
_cell.angle_gamma   90.00
#
_symmetry.space_group_name_H-M   'P 1'
#
loop_
_entity.id
_entity.type
_entity.pdbx_description
1 polymer ?
#
loop_
_entity_poly.entity_id
_entity_poly.type
_entity_poly.pdbx_seq_one_letter_code
_entity_poly.pdbx_strand_id
1 'polypeptide(L)'
;MPNYAFNRLTLTGPADEVARFVRECVRIREDQPNDPPSLDLNAIVPMPSEILESRHTPAVVMPETGSAVASLPDWLVWRSFNWGTKWNTCAFYGGMISDTIYDCQFDTAWACPEPALSALAARYPRLRGTVVAHDESSDWSVIAVFRDGRYLTATGGFDPRFAYFAYAGHNLDRVGVLSAKALIYITDDPELFRSPRSSGLSTASTDTLDPLWTRRELAIEEFGRLVGGNLQRRLQFERIVFDLHNHIDDRHRTKMAEVAEYSHHFAADIRFLINHQHTQTPIDIKLMTILSTIIRKACMYGHDDKLDEDHLLLIEEEIFDAFTRDDLNGWAAVTTCRLGVTIDRRRDDTLRESFLSHTERLHNDIIDHLRDEHVSDY
;
A
#
# COMPACT_ATOMS: atom_id res chain seq x y z
N MET A 1 6.88 18.96 2.95
CA MET A 1 7.82 17.81 2.88
C MET A 1 7.92 17.38 1.43
N PRO A 2 9.01 16.74 0.96
CA PRO A 2 8.96 16.07 -0.34
C PRO A 2 7.88 15.00 -0.28
N ASN A 3 6.97 14.97 -1.25
CA ASN A 3 6.02 13.86 -1.39
C ASN A 3 6.83 12.66 -1.91
N TYR A 4 6.96 11.63 -1.07
CA TYR A 4 7.65 10.39 -1.39
C TYR A 4 6.64 9.33 -1.81
N ALA A 5 6.97 8.61 -2.87
CA ALA A 5 6.34 7.35 -3.21
C ALA A 5 7.14 6.22 -2.56
N PHE A 6 6.44 5.32 -1.87
CA PHE A 6 7.04 4.12 -1.28
C PHE A 6 6.99 3.00 -2.30
N ASN A 7 8.11 2.29 -2.50
CA ASN A 7 8.21 1.25 -3.51
C ASN A 7 8.82 -0.01 -2.91
N ARG A 8 8.39 -1.15 -3.43
CA ARG A 8 9.05 -2.44 -3.25
C ARG A 8 9.17 -3.16 -4.58
N LEU A 9 10.36 -3.65 -4.86
CA LEU A 9 10.70 -4.49 -6.00
C LEU A 9 11.07 -5.88 -5.49
N THR A 10 10.30 -6.89 -5.91
CA THR A 10 10.58 -8.30 -5.64
C THR A 10 10.91 -9.01 -6.94
N LEU A 11 12.10 -9.61 -7.00
CA LEU A 11 12.68 -10.26 -8.17
C LEU A 11 12.86 -11.75 -7.94
N THR A 12 12.62 -12.55 -8.98
CA THR A 12 13.03 -13.94 -9.02
C THR A 12 13.52 -14.37 -10.40
N GLY A 13 14.41 -15.36 -10.43
CA GLY A 13 14.92 -15.95 -11.65
C GLY A 13 16.17 -16.79 -11.40
N PRO A 14 16.89 -17.16 -12.47
CA PRO A 14 18.15 -17.88 -12.37
C PRO A 14 19.15 -17.15 -11.46
N ALA A 15 19.86 -17.90 -10.62
CA ALA A 15 20.76 -17.31 -9.61
C ALA A 15 21.85 -16.41 -10.22
N ASP A 16 22.35 -16.75 -11.41
CA ASP A 16 23.32 -15.95 -12.15
C ASP A 16 22.75 -14.58 -12.59
N GLU A 17 21.48 -14.54 -12.97
CA GLU A 17 20.80 -13.31 -13.39
C GLU A 17 20.45 -12.43 -12.19
N VAL A 18 20.01 -13.02 -11.07
CA VAL A 18 19.77 -12.27 -9.83
C VAL A 18 21.07 -11.67 -9.32
N ALA A 19 22.16 -12.46 -9.27
CA ALA A 19 23.48 -11.96 -8.91
C ALA A 19 23.99 -10.88 -9.88
N ARG A 20 23.69 -10.99 -11.19
CA ARG A 20 23.99 -9.94 -12.17
C ARG A 20 23.25 -8.65 -11.83
N PHE A 21 21.94 -8.73 -11.60
CA PHE A 21 21.13 -7.57 -11.22
C PHE A 21 21.68 -6.88 -9.97
N VAL A 22 21.93 -7.61 -8.88
CA VAL A 22 22.41 -7.03 -7.63
C VAL A 22 23.74 -6.31 -7.85
N ARG A 23 24.71 -6.97 -8.49
CA ARG A 23 26.03 -6.38 -8.78
C ARG A 23 25.95 -5.15 -9.69
N GLU A 24 25.06 -5.16 -10.67
CA GLU A 24 24.99 -4.10 -11.68
C GLU A 24 24.02 -2.98 -11.32
N CYS A 25 23.05 -3.16 -10.44
CA CYS A 25 22.01 -2.15 -10.17
C CYS A 25 21.94 -1.72 -8.70
N VAL A 26 22.50 -2.49 -7.76
CA VAL A 26 22.57 -2.11 -6.34
C VAL A 26 23.99 -1.64 -6.03
N ARG A 27 24.20 -0.32 -5.98
CA ARG A 27 25.53 0.31 -5.97
C ARG A 27 25.62 1.39 -4.90
N ILE A 28 26.84 1.64 -4.41
CA ILE A 28 27.14 2.90 -3.73
C ILE A 28 27.04 4.00 -4.78
N ARG A 29 26.19 4.99 -4.52
CA ARG A 29 25.92 6.05 -5.48
C ARG A 29 27.05 7.06 -5.51
N GLU A 30 27.43 7.51 -6.71
CA GLU A 30 28.49 8.50 -6.88
C GLU A 30 28.15 9.85 -6.22
N ASP A 31 26.88 10.24 -6.19
CA ASP A 31 26.41 11.46 -5.55
C ASP A 31 26.17 11.33 -4.05
N GLN A 32 26.24 10.11 -3.50
CA GLN A 32 26.13 9.80 -2.07
C GLN A 32 27.15 8.71 -1.69
N PRO A 33 28.47 9.00 -1.76
CA PRO A 33 29.52 7.99 -1.63
C PRO A 33 29.66 7.40 -0.22
N ASN A 34 29.04 8.04 0.78
CA ASN A 34 29.06 7.59 2.18
C ASN A 34 27.82 6.77 2.55
N ASP A 35 26.83 6.68 1.65
CA ASP A 35 25.60 5.94 1.89
C ASP A 35 25.79 4.45 1.56
N PRO A 36 25.02 3.55 2.17
CA PRO A 36 25.04 2.14 1.80
C PRO A 36 24.61 1.94 0.33
N PRO A 37 24.95 0.79 -0.28
CA PRO A 37 24.47 0.47 -1.61
C PRO A 37 22.95 0.55 -1.71
N SER A 38 22.46 1.16 -2.80
CA SER A 38 21.04 1.33 -3.08
C SER A 38 20.72 1.03 -4.55
N LEU A 39 19.43 0.87 -4.87
CA LEU A 39 18.98 0.70 -6.24
C LEU A 39 19.27 1.98 -7.05
N ASP A 40 20.26 1.92 -7.94
CA ASP A 40 20.70 3.06 -8.70
C ASP A 40 19.98 3.13 -10.06
N LEU A 41 19.05 4.08 -10.21
CA LEU A 41 18.33 4.30 -11.46
C LEU A 41 19.27 4.69 -12.61
N ASN A 42 20.41 5.31 -12.31
CA ASN A 42 21.44 5.65 -13.29
C ASN A 42 22.19 4.41 -13.79
N ALA A 43 22.31 3.37 -12.97
CA ALA A 43 22.89 2.10 -13.38
C ALA A 43 21.96 1.30 -14.31
N ILE A 44 20.64 1.53 -14.21
CA ILE A 44 19.62 0.95 -15.08
C ILE A 44 19.51 1.73 -16.39
N VAL A 45 19.25 3.04 -16.29
CA VAL A 45 19.13 3.98 -17.41
C VAL A 45 20.11 5.14 -17.16
N PRO A 46 21.32 5.11 -17.77
CA PRO A 46 22.33 6.15 -17.56
C PRO A 46 21.91 7.50 -18.11
N MET A 47 22.03 8.53 -17.28
CA MET A 47 21.94 9.92 -17.71
C MET A 47 23.19 10.30 -18.52
N PRO A 48 23.04 10.92 -19.70
CA PRO A 48 24.16 11.46 -20.45
C PRO A 48 24.96 12.49 -19.63
N SER A 49 26.29 12.46 -19.75
CA SER A 49 27.20 13.35 -19.01
C SER A 49 26.90 14.83 -19.23
N GLU A 50 26.51 15.20 -20.44
CA GLU A 50 26.19 16.58 -20.83
C GLU A 50 25.00 17.13 -20.04
N ILE A 51 24.02 16.27 -19.73
CA ILE A 51 22.84 16.61 -18.95
C ILE A 51 23.17 16.61 -17.45
N LEU A 52 24.04 15.72 -17.00
CA LEU A 52 24.49 15.69 -15.62
C LEU A 52 25.27 16.95 -15.24
N GLU A 53 26.11 17.45 -16.14
CA GLU A 53 26.89 18.68 -15.96
C GLU A 53 26.00 19.93 -15.90
N SER A 54 24.85 19.93 -16.59
CA SER A 54 23.90 21.05 -16.58
C SER A 54 23.03 21.12 -15.31
N ARG A 55 23.16 20.18 -14.36
CA ARG A 55 22.36 20.17 -13.12
C ARG A 55 22.55 21.38 -12.22
N HIS A 56 23.71 22.03 -12.33
CA HIS A 56 24.09 23.19 -11.51
C HIS A 56 23.88 24.52 -12.24
N THR A 57 23.46 24.50 -13.50
CA THR A 57 23.15 25.72 -14.26
C THR A 57 21.70 26.12 -13.99
N PRO A 58 21.42 27.34 -13.49
CA PRO A 58 20.06 27.84 -13.40
C PRO A 58 19.42 27.83 -14.80
N ALA A 59 18.17 27.41 -14.91
CA ALA A 59 17.40 27.60 -16.14
C ALA A 59 17.48 29.09 -16.50
N VAL A 60 17.94 29.40 -17.71
CA VAL A 60 18.12 30.78 -18.16
C VAL A 60 16.75 31.47 -18.12
N VAL A 61 16.55 32.37 -17.16
CA VAL A 61 15.39 33.27 -17.13
C VAL A 61 15.80 34.53 -17.86
N MET A 62 15.25 34.75 -19.07
CA MET A 62 15.11 36.09 -19.62
C MET A 62 13.76 36.19 -20.34
N PRO A 63 12.86 37.06 -19.87
CA PRO A 63 11.90 37.68 -20.77
C PRO A 63 12.01 39.21 -20.69
N GLU A 64 12.40 39.87 -21.79
CA GLU A 64 12.14 41.31 -21.96
C GLU A 64 10.69 41.60 -22.40
N THR A 65 9.86 40.58 -22.60
CA THR A 65 8.44 40.76 -22.93
C THR A 65 7.59 39.71 -22.20
N GLY A 66 6.57 40.19 -21.49
CA GLY A 66 5.82 39.43 -20.50
C GLY A 66 5.08 38.21 -21.05
N SER A 67 5.57 37.03 -20.67
CA SER A 67 4.82 35.80 -20.39
C SER A 67 5.86 34.76 -19.94
N ALA A 68 6.08 34.63 -18.63
CA ALA A 68 7.04 33.68 -18.10
C ALA A 68 6.46 32.26 -18.14
N VAL A 69 6.73 31.50 -19.20
CA VAL A 69 6.67 30.04 -19.15
C VAL A 69 8.07 29.58 -18.71
N ALA A 70 8.23 29.23 -17.44
CA ALA A 70 9.51 28.70 -16.95
C ALA A 70 9.81 27.38 -17.67
N SER A 71 10.90 27.33 -18.44
CA SER A 71 11.42 26.07 -18.98
C SER A 71 12.00 25.23 -17.83
N LEU A 72 11.57 23.97 -17.74
CA LEU A 72 12.16 23.04 -16.77
C LEU A 72 13.61 22.74 -17.17
N PRO A 73 14.54 22.57 -16.20
CA PRO A 73 15.91 22.18 -16.50
C PRO A 73 15.99 20.85 -17.27
N ASP A 74 16.92 20.72 -18.21
CA ASP A 74 17.08 19.53 -19.06
C ASP A 74 17.24 18.24 -18.25
N TRP A 75 18.00 18.29 -17.15
CA TRP A 75 18.18 17.14 -16.26
C TRP A 75 16.86 16.68 -15.61
N LEU A 76 15.97 17.61 -15.29
CA LEU A 76 14.68 17.30 -14.67
C LEU A 76 13.76 16.66 -15.70
N VAL A 77 13.68 17.24 -16.90
CA VAL A 77 12.91 16.68 -18.02
C VAL A 77 13.40 15.28 -18.34
N TRP A 78 14.73 15.10 -18.44
CA TRP A 78 15.32 13.81 -18.74
C TRP A 78 14.99 12.77 -17.67
N ARG A 79 15.12 13.08 -16.38
CA ARG A 79 14.82 12.11 -15.30
C ARG A 79 13.35 11.76 -15.24
N SER A 80 12.47 12.75 -15.32
CA SER A 80 11.03 12.49 -15.34
C SER A 80 10.64 11.58 -16.49
N PHE A 81 11.26 11.73 -17.67
CA PHE A 81 10.96 10.89 -18.83
C PHE A 81 11.60 9.50 -18.77
N ASN A 82 12.87 9.40 -18.35
CA ASN A 82 13.65 8.16 -18.45
C ASN A 82 13.63 7.32 -17.16
N TRP A 83 13.49 7.97 -16.00
CA TRP A 83 13.37 7.30 -14.71
C TRP A 83 11.93 7.27 -14.21
N GLY A 84 11.11 8.25 -14.58
CA GLY A 84 9.74 8.44 -14.05
C GLY A 84 9.69 9.29 -12.78
N THR A 85 10.86 9.70 -12.26
CA THR A 85 10.98 10.38 -10.96
C THR A 85 11.97 11.52 -11.04
N LYS A 86 11.90 12.46 -10.09
CA LYS A 86 12.81 13.61 -10.04
C LYS A 86 14.22 13.23 -9.60
N TRP A 87 14.31 12.38 -8.59
CA TRP A 87 15.55 11.98 -7.94
C TRP A 87 15.72 10.47 -8.02
N ASN A 88 16.97 10.05 -7.89
CA ASN A 88 17.31 8.65 -7.70
C ASN A 88 16.73 8.16 -6.35
N THR A 89 16.79 6.85 -6.10
CA THR A 89 16.13 6.22 -4.95
C THR A 89 16.72 6.66 -3.59
N CYS A 90 15.92 6.66 -2.53
CA CYS A 90 16.41 6.86 -1.16
C CYS A 90 15.76 5.84 -0.20
N ALA A 91 16.10 5.92 1.09
CA ALA A 91 15.55 5.03 2.14
C ALA A 91 15.58 3.54 1.73
N PHE A 92 16.72 3.09 1.22
CA PHE A 92 16.85 1.76 0.63
C PHE A 92 17.06 0.68 1.68
N TYR A 93 16.31 -0.42 1.54
CA TYR A 93 16.49 -1.65 2.29
C TYR A 93 16.38 -2.82 1.31
N GLY A 94 17.32 -3.75 1.29
CA GLY A 94 17.22 -4.89 0.38
C GLY A 94 18.17 -6.02 0.70
N GLY A 95 17.85 -7.20 0.19
CA GLY A 95 18.70 -8.36 0.33
C GLY A 95 18.16 -9.61 -0.34
N MET A 96 18.98 -10.67 -0.27
CA MET A 96 18.66 -11.97 -0.83
C MET A 96 17.75 -12.74 0.13
N ILE A 97 16.59 -13.17 -0.36
CA ILE A 97 15.74 -14.16 0.33
C ILE A 97 16.27 -15.57 0.05
N SER A 98 16.77 -15.79 -1.17
CA SER A 98 17.50 -16.98 -1.60
C SER A 98 18.40 -16.61 -2.78
N ASP A 99 19.20 -17.53 -3.30
CA ASP A 99 20.01 -17.31 -4.51
C ASP A 99 19.18 -16.96 -5.76
N THR A 100 17.89 -17.31 -5.77
CA THR A 100 16.94 -17.08 -6.86
C THR A 100 15.92 -15.98 -6.56
N ILE A 101 15.97 -15.34 -5.38
CA ILE A 101 15.01 -14.30 -4.98
C ILE A 101 15.73 -13.13 -4.31
N TYR A 102 15.55 -11.94 -4.89
CA TYR A 102 16.00 -10.68 -4.32
C TYR A 102 14.79 -9.78 -4.03
N ASP A 103 14.80 -9.11 -2.88
CA ASP A 103 13.74 -8.20 -2.47
C ASP A 103 14.35 -6.89 -2.00
N CYS A 104 13.80 -5.76 -2.43
CA CYS A 104 14.20 -4.46 -1.93
C CYS A 104 13.06 -3.46 -1.89
N GLN A 105 13.15 -2.54 -0.93
CA GLN A 105 12.34 -1.36 -0.78
C GLN A 105 13.16 -0.12 -1.02
N PHE A 106 12.50 0.92 -1.51
CA PHE A 106 13.09 2.21 -1.73
C PHE A 106 12.02 3.27 -1.92
N ASP A 107 12.37 4.50 -1.59
CA ASP A 107 11.53 5.65 -1.81
C ASP A 107 11.99 6.42 -3.03
N THR A 108 11.04 7.06 -3.70
CA THR A 108 11.28 7.95 -4.83
C THR A 108 10.50 9.24 -4.68
N ALA A 109 10.96 10.29 -5.36
CA ALA A 109 10.18 11.51 -5.43
C ALA A 109 8.96 11.33 -6.34
N TRP A 110 7.78 11.61 -5.78
CA TRP A 110 6.48 11.80 -6.45
C TRP A 110 5.81 10.58 -7.08
N ALA A 111 6.56 9.61 -7.60
CA ALA A 111 5.99 8.51 -8.38
C ALA A 111 6.86 7.24 -8.31
N CYS A 112 6.27 6.10 -8.66
CA CYS A 112 7.01 4.88 -8.95
C CYS A 112 7.91 5.08 -10.18
N PRO A 113 9.18 4.61 -10.19
CA PRO A 113 10.10 4.80 -11.30
C PRO A 113 9.82 3.83 -12.46
N GLU A 114 8.59 3.81 -12.96
CA GLU A 114 8.10 2.82 -13.94
C GLU A 114 8.91 2.79 -15.25
N PRO A 115 9.33 3.93 -15.84
CA PRO A 115 10.21 3.91 -17.01
C PRO A 115 11.54 3.18 -16.76
N ALA A 116 12.18 3.42 -15.61
CA ALA A 116 13.42 2.70 -15.26
C ALA A 116 13.13 1.21 -14.99
N LEU A 117 12.03 0.87 -14.32
CA LEU A 117 11.65 -0.52 -14.06
C LEU A 117 11.30 -1.27 -15.35
N SER A 118 10.71 -0.59 -16.34
CA SER A 118 10.48 -1.13 -17.68
C SER A 118 11.81 -1.41 -18.41
N ALA A 119 12.78 -0.49 -18.33
CA ALA A 119 14.12 -0.71 -18.87
C ALA A 119 14.86 -1.85 -18.15
N LEU A 120 14.69 -2.00 -16.83
CA LEU A 120 15.20 -3.12 -16.06
C LEU A 120 14.60 -4.43 -16.57
N ALA A 121 13.28 -4.52 -16.72
CA ALA A 121 12.63 -5.72 -17.26
C ALA A 121 13.24 -6.12 -18.61
N ALA A 122 13.38 -5.17 -19.54
CA ALA A 122 13.96 -5.40 -20.86
C ALA A 122 15.43 -5.87 -20.81
N ARG A 123 16.24 -5.33 -19.87
CA ARG A 123 17.65 -5.69 -19.68
C ARG A 123 17.85 -7.06 -19.04
N TYR A 124 16.89 -7.52 -18.24
CA TYR A 124 16.95 -8.79 -17.53
C TYR A 124 15.77 -9.71 -17.92
N PRO A 125 15.69 -10.16 -19.19
CA PRO A 125 14.52 -10.90 -19.68
C PRO A 125 14.32 -12.27 -19.02
N ARG A 126 15.37 -12.82 -18.38
CA ARG A 126 15.32 -14.06 -17.60
C ARG A 126 14.86 -13.85 -16.16
N LEU A 127 14.76 -12.61 -15.71
CA LEU A 127 14.15 -12.26 -14.43
C LEU A 127 12.65 -12.01 -14.63
N ARG A 128 11.90 -12.28 -13.58
CA ARG A 128 10.52 -11.87 -13.42
C ARG A 128 10.33 -11.30 -12.03
N GLY A 129 9.29 -10.52 -11.85
CA GLY A 129 9.09 -9.88 -10.57
C GLY A 129 7.83 -9.05 -10.52
N THR A 130 7.65 -8.46 -9.35
CA THR A 130 6.53 -7.60 -9.03
C THR A 130 7.07 -6.30 -8.45
N VAL A 131 6.40 -5.20 -8.79
CA VAL A 131 6.59 -3.91 -8.14
C VAL A 131 5.28 -3.53 -7.50
N VAL A 132 5.35 -3.13 -6.24
CA VAL A 132 4.25 -2.49 -5.54
C VAL A 132 4.70 -1.12 -5.10
N ALA A 133 3.87 -0.11 -5.31
CA ALA A 133 4.18 1.24 -4.88
C ALA A 133 2.92 1.99 -4.49
N HIS A 134 3.05 3.01 -3.64
CA HIS A 134 1.93 3.87 -3.27
C HIS A 134 2.38 5.25 -2.79
N ASP A 135 1.44 6.18 -2.81
CA ASP A 135 1.48 7.44 -2.08
C ASP A 135 0.08 7.66 -1.48
N GLU A 136 -0.03 7.51 -0.16
CA GLU A 136 -1.27 7.69 0.58
C GLU A 136 -1.78 9.14 0.49
N SER A 137 -0.87 10.13 0.52
CA SER A 137 -1.23 11.55 0.47
C SER A 137 -1.78 11.96 -0.90
N SER A 138 -1.36 11.25 -1.95
CA SER A 138 -1.81 11.47 -3.33
C SER A 138 -2.87 10.46 -3.79
N ASP A 139 -3.38 9.61 -2.89
CA ASP A 139 -4.40 8.59 -3.13
C ASP A 139 -4.14 7.72 -4.36
N TRP A 140 -2.96 7.08 -4.42
CA TRP A 140 -2.71 6.10 -5.46
C TRP A 140 -1.87 4.91 -4.99
N SER A 141 -2.06 3.79 -5.69
CA SER A 141 -1.24 2.58 -5.58
C SER A 141 -0.99 1.98 -6.97
N VAL A 142 0.16 1.36 -7.13
CA VAL A 142 0.63 0.69 -8.33
C VAL A 142 0.89 -0.78 -8.01
N ILE A 143 0.40 -1.65 -8.89
CA ILE A 143 0.85 -3.03 -9.00
C ILE A 143 1.38 -3.24 -10.41
N ALA A 144 2.63 -3.68 -10.49
CA ALA A 144 3.24 -4.03 -11.74
C ALA A 144 3.89 -5.40 -11.69
N VAL A 145 3.88 -6.07 -12.82
CA VAL A 145 4.54 -7.36 -13.02
C VAL A 145 5.43 -7.25 -14.23
N PHE A 146 6.59 -7.90 -14.17
CA PHE A 146 7.43 -8.04 -15.34
C PHE A 146 7.96 -9.43 -15.51
N ARG A 147 8.11 -9.81 -16.78
CA ARG A 147 8.47 -11.14 -17.24
C ARG A 147 8.87 -11.07 -18.71
N ASP A 148 9.84 -11.90 -19.12
CA ASP A 148 10.24 -12.06 -20.52
C ASP A 148 10.56 -10.71 -21.23
N GLY A 149 11.22 -9.80 -20.51
CA GLY A 149 11.60 -8.49 -21.05
C GLY A 149 10.50 -7.43 -21.03
N ARG A 150 9.30 -7.74 -20.52
CA ARG A 150 8.12 -6.86 -20.56
C ARG A 150 7.69 -6.45 -19.17
N TYR A 151 7.27 -5.20 -19.04
CA TYR A 151 6.71 -4.61 -17.82
C TYR A 151 5.25 -4.22 -18.06
N LEU A 152 4.34 -4.69 -17.21
CA LEU A 152 2.92 -4.36 -17.21
C LEU A 152 2.58 -3.74 -15.87
N THR A 153 1.75 -2.71 -15.87
CA THR A 153 1.39 -1.94 -14.67
C THR A 153 -0.11 -1.65 -14.66
N ALA A 154 -0.68 -1.56 -13.47
CA ALA A 154 -2.00 -1.05 -13.21
C ALA A 154 -1.95 -0.10 -12.00
N THR A 155 -2.74 0.97 -12.08
CA THR A 155 -2.83 2.01 -11.04
C THR A 155 -4.27 2.13 -10.59
N GLY A 156 -4.47 2.28 -9.29
CA GLY A 156 -5.77 2.60 -8.69
C GLY A 156 -5.60 3.49 -7.47
N GLY A 157 -6.70 3.76 -6.77
CA GLY A 157 -6.68 4.50 -5.50
C GLY A 157 -5.83 3.79 -4.44
N PHE A 158 -5.48 4.51 -3.38
CA PHE A 158 -4.71 3.95 -2.29
C PHE A 158 -5.49 2.80 -1.61
N ASP A 159 -4.83 1.64 -1.48
CA ASP A 159 -5.38 0.48 -0.78
C ASP A 159 -4.49 0.15 0.42
N PRO A 160 -4.88 0.47 1.66
CA PRO A 160 -4.05 0.26 2.85
C PRO A 160 -3.74 -1.23 3.11
N ARG A 161 -4.60 -2.15 2.63
CA ARG A 161 -4.33 -3.60 2.68
C ARG A 161 -3.26 -4.02 1.68
N PHE A 162 -3.01 -3.21 0.66
CA PHE A 162 -1.94 -3.45 -0.29
C PHE A 162 -0.68 -2.67 0.07
N ALA A 163 -0.82 -1.49 0.67
CA ALA A 163 0.27 -0.65 1.15
C ALA A 163 1.23 -1.39 2.08
N TYR A 164 0.74 -2.33 2.90
CA TYR A 164 1.64 -3.12 3.75
C TYR A 164 2.63 -3.96 2.94
N PHE A 165 2.31 -4.39 1.71
CA PHE A 165 3.29 -5.10 0.88
C PHE A 165 4.48 -4.21 0.55
N ALA A 166 4.27 -2.91 0.35
CA ALA A 166 5.35 -1.95 0.15
C ALA A 166 6.19 -1.75 1.42
N TYR A 167 5.61 -1.86 2.62
CA TYR A 167 6.30 -1.69 3.91
C TYR A 167 6.90 -2.97 4.53
N ALA A 168 6.35 -4.16 4.24
CA ALA A 168 6.73 -5.41 4.92
C ALA A 168 8.15 -5.93 4.64
N GLY A 169 8.83 -5.42 3.62
CA GLY A 169 10.20 -5.77 3.24
C GLY A 169 11.31 -5.16 4.10
N HIS A 170 11.01 -4.28 5.08
CA HIS A 170 12.06 -3.55 5.82
C HIS A 170 13.05 -4.46 6.56
N ASN A 171 12.63 -5.68 6.97
CA ASN A 171 13.42 -6.52 7.87
C ASN A 171 13.85 -7.88 7.31
N LEU A 172 13.47 -8.26 6.08
CA LEU A 172 13.59 -9.64 5.57
C LEU A 172 13.21 -10.70 6.62
N ASP A 173 12.28 -10.34 7.50
CA ASP A 173 11.78 -11.21 8.57
C ASP A 173 10.80 -12.23 7.98
N ARG A 174 10.17 -13.05 8.83
CA ARG A 174 9.20 -14.04 8.38
C ARG A 174 8.09 -13.40 7.53
N VAL A 175 7.56 -12.25 7.92
CA VAL A 175 6.47 -11.57 7.21
C VAL A 175 6.96 -10.96 5.90
N GLY A 176 8.12 -10.32 5.89
CA GLY A 176 8.77 -9.79 4.70
C GLY A 176 9.05 -10.88 3.67
N VAL A 177 9.57 -12.03 4.09
CA VAL A 177 9.85 -13.16 3.21
C VAL A 177 8.56 -13.78 2.65
N LEU A 178 7.53 -14.00 3.48
CA LEU A 178 6.27 -14.58 3.02
C LEU A 178 5.50 -13.62 2.09
N SER A 179 5.55 -12.32 2.34
CA SER A 179 4.95 -11.31 1.45
C SER A 179 5.66 -11.22 0.10
N ALA A 180 6.99 -11.29 0.06
CA ALA A 180 7.75 -11.39 -1.21
C ALA A 180 7.35 -12.64 -2.01
N LYS A 181 7.20 -13.80 -1.33
CA LYS A 181 6.76 -15.04 -1.99
C LYS A 181 5.35 -14.92 -2.57
N ALA A 182 4.43 -14.27 -1.86
CA ALA A 182 3.09 -14.00 -2.38
C ALA A 182 3.11 -13.04 -3.59
N LEU A 183 3.99 -12.02 -3.58
CA LEU A 183 4.17 -11.14 -4.73
C LEU A 183 4.79 -11.86 -5.93
N ILE A 184 5.64 -12.86 -5.73
CA ILE A 184 6.19 -13.69 -6.81
C ILE A 184 5.12 -14.60 -7.41
N TYR A 185 4.25 -15.18 -6.57
CA TYR A 185 3.18 -16.08 -7.00
C TYR A 185 2.30 -15.46 -8.10
N ILE A 186 2.02 -14.16 -8.01
CA ILE A 186 1.21 -13.46 -9.02
C ILE A 186 1.95 -13.17 -10.33
N THR A 187 3.22 -13.56 -10.48
CA THR A 187 3.96 -13.43 -11.77
C THR A 187 3.78 -14.65 -12.68
N ASP A 188 3.24 -15.75 -12.15
CA ASP A 188 3.20 -17.06 -12.82
C ASP A 188 2.02 -17.26 -13.77
N ASP A 189 1.30 -16.20 -14.16
CA ASP A 189 0.23 -16.27 -15.15
C ASP A 189 0.67 -15.80 -16.55
N PRO A 190 0.83 -16.72 -17.52
CA PRO A 190 1.21 -16.37 -18.88
C PRO A 190 0.14 -15.58 -19.63
N GLU A 191 -1.15 -15.68 -19.25
CA GLU A 191 -2.26 -15.03 -19.97
C GLU A 191 -2.17 -13.50 -19.92
N LEU A 192 -1.59 -12.93 -18.84
CA LEU A 192 -1.34 -11.49 -18.74
C LEU A 192 -0.57 -10.92 -19.92
N PHE A 193 0.36 -11.72 -20.45
CA PHE A 193 1.27 -11.29 -21.49
C PHE A 193 0.79 -11.70 -22.89
N ARG A 194 -0.33 -12.45 -23.03
CA ARG A 194 -0.82 -12.90 -24.35
C ARG A 194 -1.61 -11.84 -25.13
N SER A 195 -2.23 -10.87 -24.46
CA SER A 195 -2.97 -9.82 -25.16
C SER A 195 -2.03 -8.69 -25.63
N PRO A 196 -2.04 -8.31 -26.92
CA PRO A 196 -1.42 -7.08 -27.37
C PRO A 196 -2.27 -5.91 -26.85
N ARG A 197 -2.01 -5.46 -25.62
CA ARG A 197 -2.50 -4.15 -25.19
C ARG A 197 -1.92 -3.13 -26.16
N SER A 198 -2.79 -2.40 -26.86
CA SER A 198 -2.41 -1.41 -27.86
C SER A 198 -1.32 -0.51 -27.30
N SER A 199 -0.20 -0.42 -28.01
CA SER A 199 0.86 0.56 -27.80
C SER A 199 0.28 1.96 -27.97
N GLY A 200 -0.22 2.52 -26.89
CA GLY A 200 -0.62 3.91 -26.74
C GLY A 200 -0.23 4.31 -25.33
N LEU A 201 0.30 5.53 -25.16
CA LEU A 201 0.67 6.05 -23.84
C LEU A 201 -0.41 5.70 -22.82
N SER A 202 0.02 5.08 -21.72
CA SER A 202 -0.79 4.70 -20.58
C SER A 202 -1.64 5.87 -20.12
N THR A 203 -2.91 5.90 -20.53
CA THR A 203 -3.93 6.61 -19.78
C THR A 203 -4.28 5.70 -18.62
N ALA A 204 -3.96 6.12 -17.40
CA ALA A 204 -4.37 5.45 -16.17
C ALA A 204 -5.86 5.11 -16.26
N SER A 205 -6.19 3.86 -16.52
CA SER A 205 -7.55 3.37 -16.38
C SER A 205 -7.71 2.97 -14.93
N THR A 206 -8.49 3.74 -14.18
CA THR A 206 -9.01 3.41 -12.84
C THR A 206 -10.05 2.28 -12.88
N ASP A 207 -10.04 1.45 -13.93
CA ASP A 207 -11.01 0.37 -14.10
C ASP A 207 -10.66 -0.75 -13.12
N THR A 208 -11.51 -0.90 -12.09
CA THR A 208 -11.36 -1.94 -11.06
C THR A 208 -11.41 -3.37 -11.63
N LEU A 209 -11.82 -3.51 -12.90
CA LEU A 209 -11.83 -4.73 -13.69
C LEU A 209 -10.54 -4.99 -14.49
N ASP A 210 -9.49 -4.15 -14.38
CA ASP A 210 -8.19 -4.48 -14.99
C ASP A 210 -7.67 -5.80 -14.38
N PRO A 211 -7.49 -6.88 -15.17
CA PRO A 211 -7.00 -8.17 -14.68
C PRO A 211 -5.67 -8.08 -13.93
N LEU A 212 -4.85 -7.07 -14.22
CA LEU A 212 -3.60 -6.81 -13.49
C LEU A 212 -3.88 -6.14 -12.13
N TRP A 213 -4.81 -5.19 -12.07
CA TRP A 213 -5.22 -4.58 -10.81
C TRP A 213 -5.80 -5.60 -9.84
N THR A 214 -6.61 -6.55 -10.34
CA THR A 214 -7.19 -7.64 -9.54
C THR A 214 -6.13 -8.57 -8.92
N ARG A 215 -4.89 -8.60 -9.44
CA ARG A 215 -3.83 -9.45 -8.86
C ARG A 215 -3.43 -9.11 -7.45
N ARG A 216 -3.70 -7.88 -7.00
CA ARG A 216 -3.46 -7.53 -5.60
C ARG A 216 -4.24 -8.44 -4.65
N GLU A 217 -5.46 -8.83 -5.02
CA GLU A 217 -6.28 -9.75 -4.21
C GLU A 217 -5.66 -11.16 -4.20
N LEU A 218 -5.16 -11.63 -5.35
CA LEU A 218 -4.42 -12.91 -5.41
C LEU A 218 -3.16 -12.91 -4.53
N ALA A 219 -2.43 -11.78 -4.49
CA ALA A 219 -1.27 -11.63 -3.61
C ALA A 219 -1.69 -11.64 -2.13
N ILE A 220 -2.78 -10.96 -1.78
CA ILE A 220 -3.33 -10.93 -0.41
C ILE A 220 -3.78 -12.33 0.02
N GLU A 221 -4.50 -13.06 -0.84
CA GLU A 221 -4.95 -14.43 -0.59
C GLU A 221 -3.78 -15.40 -0.38
N GLU A 222 -2.81 -15.36 -1.29
CA GLU A 222 -1.62 -16.21 -1.20
C GLU A 222 -0.79 -15.87 0.05
N PHE A 223 -0.68 -14.59 0.41
CA PHE A 223 -0.02 -14.19 1.65
C PHE A 223 -0.75 -14.73 2.88
N GLY A 224 -2.09 -14.62 2.93
CA GLY A 224 -2.93 -15.21 3.97
C GLY A 224 -2.67 -16.71 4.12
N ARG A 225 -2.62 -17.44 2.99
CA ARG A 225 -2.32 -18.88 2.94
C ARG A 225 -0.91 -19.21 3.46
N LEU A 226 0.09 -18.41 3.07
CA LEU A 226 1.49 -18.61 3.42
C LEU A 226 1.77 -18.35 4.91
N VAL A 227 1.14 -17.33 5.50
CA VAL A 227 1.26 -17.07 6.94
C VAL A 227 0.45 -18.10 7.74
N GLY A 228 -0.72 -18.49 7.25
CA GLY A 228 -1.62 -19.45 7.87
C GLY A 228 -2.40 -18.88 9.05
N GLY A 229 -2.93 -19.78 9.89
CA GLY A 229 -3.79 -19.42 11.02
C GLY A 229 -5.07 -18.74 10.54
N ASN A 230 -5.51 -17.72 11.30
CA ASN A 230 -6.74 -16.98 11.01
C ASN A 230 -6.47 -15.68 10.21
N LEU A 231 -5.31 -15.57 9.53
CA LEU A 231 -4.94 -14.33 8.84
C LEU A 231 -5.85 -14.04 7.64
N GLN A 232 -6.20 -15.06 6.86
CA GLN A 232 -7.04 -14.88 5.67
C GLN A 232 -8.41 -14.28 6.04
N ARG A 233 -9.03 -14.78 7.11
CA ARG A 233 -10.28 -14.26 7.65
C ARG A 233 -10.17 -12.81 8.11
N ARG A 234 -9.06 -12.43 8.75
CA ARG A 234 -8.77 -11.06 9.20
C ARG A 234 -8.58 -10.10 8.03
N LEU A 235 -7.86 -10.52 6.99
CA LEU A 235 -7.71 -9.77 5.73
C LEU A 235 -9.07 -9.56 5.02
N GLN A 236 -9.92 -10.60 5.02
CA GLN A 236 -11.28 -10.51 4.48
C GLN A 236 -12.16 -9.53 5.29
N PHE A 237 -12.11 -9.60 6.61
CA PHE A 237 -12.85 -8.67 7.47
C PHE A 237 -12.39 -7.22 7.25
N GLU A 238 -11.08 -6.99 7.25
CA GLU A 238 -10.48 -5.68 6.98
C GLU A 238 -10.90 -5.14 5.59
N ARG A 239 -10.96 -5.99 4.56
CA ARG A 239 -11.53 -5.62 3.26
C ARG A 239 -12.96 -5.13 3.37
N ILE A 240 -13.84 -5.85 4.08
CA ILE A 240 -15.24 -5.45 4.21
C ILE A 240 -15.35 -4.11 4.95
N VAL A 241 -14.52 -3.87 5.97
CA VAL A 241 -14.45 -2.58 6.66
C VAL A 241 -14.11 -1.45 5.67
N PHE A 242 -13.08 -1.63 4.84
CA PHE A 242 -12.70 -0.63 3.83
C PHE A 242 -13.74 -0.43 2.74
N ASP A 243 -14.33 -1.53 2.23
CA ASP A 243 -15.38 -1.43 1.22
C ASP A 243 -16.59 -0.66 1.79
N LEU A 244 -17.02 -0.98 3.00
CA LEU A 244 -18.14 -0.28 3.65
C LEU A 244 -17.82 1.20 3.88
N HIS A 245 -16.57 1.55 4.25
CA HIS A 245 -16.14 2.93 4.37
C HIS A 245 -16.28 3.69 3.04
N ASN A 246 -15.71 3.16 1.96
CA ASN A 246 -15.76 3.80 0.64
C ASN A 246 -17.20 3.99 0.14
N HIS A 247 -18.11 3.06 0.47
CA HIS A 247 -19.52 3.14 0.09
C HIS A 247 -20.32 4.19 0.89
N ILE A 248 -19.88 4.58 2.09
CA ILE A 248 -20.57 5.57 2.93
C ILE A 248 -20.20 7.01 2.50
N ASP A 249 -18.98 7.22 2.01
CA ASP A 249 -18.52 8.54 1.53
C ASP A 249 -19.16 8.93 0.19
N ASP A 250 -19.45 7.95 -0.66
CA ASP A 250 -20.26 8.15 -1.87
C ASP A 250 -21.73 8.34 -1.47
N ARG A 251 -22.08 9.59 -1.08
CA ARG A 251 -23.48 10.00 -0.96
C ARG A 251 -24.15 9.92 -2.33
N HIS A 252 -24.62 8.74 -2.75
CA HIS A 252 -25.83 8.51 -3.54
C HIS A 252 -26.28 7.05 -3.41
N ARG A 253 -27.57 6.89 -3.10
CA ARG A 253 -28.29 5.62 -3.01
C ARG A 253 -28.00 4.70 -4.19
N THR A 254 -27.87 3.41 -3.86
CA THR A 254 -28.12 2.18 -4.67
C THR A 254 -26.85 1.33 -4.80
N LYS A 255 -26.55 0.49 -3.79
CA LYS A 255 -25.58 -0.63 -3.92
C LYS A 255 -25.47 -1.58 -2.71
N MET A 256 -26.25 -1.42 -1.62
CA MET A 256 -26.31 -2.47 -0.59
C MET A 256 -26.78 -3.83 -1.15
N ALA A 257 -27.55 -3.83 -2.25
CA ALA A 257 -27.93 -5.03 -2.99
C ALA A 257 -26.78 -5.62 -3.84
N GLU A 258 -25.79 -4.82 -4.26
CA GLU A 258 -24.63 -5.30 -5.03
C GLU A 258 -23.53 -5.85 -4.10
N VAL A 259 -23.32 -5.25 -2.91
CA VAL A 259 -22.52 -5.88 -1.85
C VAL A 259 -23.18 -7.19 -1.40
N ALA A 260 -24.51 -7.26 -1.46
CA ALA A 260 -25.27 -8.48 -1.21
C ALA A 260 -25.18 -9.53 -2.36
N GLU A 261 -24.82 -9.13 -3.58
CA GLU A 261 -24.63 -10.09 -4.69
C GLU A 261 -23.33 -10.91 -4.53
N TYR A 262 -22.38 -10.41 -3.73
CA TYR A 262 -21.22 -11.19 -3.25
C TYR A 262 -21.54 -12.06 -2.00
N SER A 263 -22.76 -12.00 -1.44
CA SER A 263 -22.99 -12.24 0.00
C SER A 263 -23.68 -13.57 0.39
N HIS A 264 -22.99 -14.69 0.20
CA HIS A 264 -23.21 -15.83 1.11
C HIS A 264 -22.05 -15.98 2.10
N HIS A 265 -20.82 -15.70 1.69
CA HIS A 265 -19.63 -15.86 2.53
C HIS A 265 -19.41 -14.70 3.53
N PHE A 266 -19.93 -13.49 3.25
CA PHE A 266 -19.64 -12.28 4.04
C PHE A 266 -20.85 -11.69 4.80
N ALA A 267 -22.00 -12.37 4.73
CA ALA A 267 -23.23 -11.87 5.37
C ALA A 267 -23.12 -11.77 6.90
N ALA A 268 -22.27 -12.58 7.54
CA ALA A 268 -22.00 -12.48 8.97
C ALA A 268 -21.24 -11.20 9.34
N ASP A 269 -20.19 -10.87 8.58
CA ASP A 269 -19.38 -9.66 8.79
C ASP A 269 -20.17 -8.38 8.59
N ILE A 270 -20.93 -8.31 7.50
CA ILE A 270 -21.77 -7.16 7.21
C ILE A 270 -22.82 -6.99 8.31
N ARG A 271 -23.44 -8.08 8.77
CA ARG A 271 -24.37 -8.04 9.91
C ARG A 271 -23.68 -7.59 11.19
N PHE A 272 -22.49 -8.07 11.49
CA PHE A 272 -21.72 -7.64 12.66
C PHE A 272 -21.48 -6.12 12.64
N LEU A 273 -20.98 -5.59 11.52
CA LEU A 273 -20.68 -4.16 11.36
C LEU A 273 -21.95 -3.29 11.43
N ILE A 274 -23.03 -3.72 10.78
CA ILE A 274 -24.31 -2.98 10.77
C ILE A 274 -25.02 -3.03 12.12
N ASN A 275 -25.12 -4.22 12.73
CA ASN A 275 -25.92 -4.42 13.96
C ASN A 275 -25.36 -3.64 15.13
N HIS A 276 -24.04 -3.49 15.19
CA HIS A 276 -23.40 -2.70 16.24
C HIS A 276 -23.22 -1.23 15.89
N GLN A 277 -23.72 -0.79 14.72
CA GLN A 277 -23.70 0.60 14.26
C GLN A 277 -22.30 1.20 14.15
N HIS A 278 -21.25 0.39 13.97
CA HIS A 278 -19.84 0.80 13.98
C HIS A 278 -19.36 1.48 12.70
N THR A 279 -20.29 2.00 11.89
CA THR A 279 -19.99 2.76 10.67
C THR A 279 -20.89 3.98 10.54
N GLN A 280 -21.49 4.47 11.63
CA GLN A 280 -22.46 5.57 11.59
C GLN A 280 -21.81 6.95 11.61
N THR A 281 -20.62 7.09 12.21
CA THR A 281 -19.89 8.36 12.25
C THR A 281 -18.50 8.22 11.63
N PRO A 282 -17.88 9.33 11.20
CA PRO A 282 -16.48 9.32 10.77
C PRO A 282 -15.51 8.76 11.81
N ILE A 283 -15.80 8.96 13.11
CA ILE A 283 -15.00 8.41 14.21
C ILE A 283 -15.14 6.88 14.28
N ASP A 284 -16.36 6.33 14.13
CA ASP A 284 -16.53 4.87 14.12
C ASP A 284 -15.78 4.24 12.95
N ILE A 285 -15.88 4.86 11.77
CA ILE A 285 -15.18 4.40 10.55
C ILE A 285 -13.67 4.42 10.77
N LYS A 286 -13.10 5.54 11.24
CA LYS A 286 -11.66 5.64 11.50
C LYS A 286 -11.21 4.63 12.56
N LEU A 287 -11.99 4.45 13.63
CA LEU A 287 -11.71 3.48 14.68
C LEU A 287 -11.73 2.04 14.15
N MET A 288 -12.72 1.67 13.33
CA MET A 288 -12.81 0.34 12.72
C MET A 288 -11.65 0.04 11.78
N THR A 289 -11.23 1.04 11.00
CA THR A 289 -10.03 0.95 10.14
C THR A 289 -8.77 0.67 10.97
N ILE A 290 -8.58 1.41 12.07
CA ILE A 290 -7.42 1.22 12.96
C ILE A 290 -7.46 -0.16 13.63
N LEU A 291 -8.61 -0.54 14.21
CA LEU A 291 -8.75 -1.82 14.92
C LEU A 291 -8.57 -3.03 14.00
N SER A 292 -9.17 -3.02 12.80
CA SER A 292 -8.98 -4.10 11.82
C SER A 292 -7.52 -4.23 11.38
N THR A 293 -6.82 -3.10 11.22
CA THR A 293 -5.38 -3.05 10.94
C THR A 293 -4.54 -3.65 12.08
N ILE A 294 -4.82 -3.29 13.33
CA ILE A 294 -4.12 -3.82 14.52
C ILE A 294 -4.32 -5.33 14.62
N ILE A 295 -5.57 -5.80 14.52
CA ILE A 295 -5.95 -7.21 14.60
C ILE A 295 -5.27 -8.03 13.51
N ARG A 296 -5.22 -7.52 12.26
CA ARG A 296 -4.47 -8.17 11.18
C ARG A 296 -2.98 -8.23 11.49
N LYS A 297 -2.37 -7.11 11.90
CA LYS A 297 -0.92 -7.03 12.19
C LYS A 297 -0.52 -7.99 13.30
N ALA A 298 -1.30 -8.08 14.38
CA ALA A 298 -1.05 -9.03 15.46
C ALA A 298 -0.95 -10.48 14.93
N CYS A 299 -1.90 -10.88 14.06
CA CYS A 299 -1.88 -12.20 13.45
C CYS A 299 -0.68 -12.41 12.50
N MET A 300 -0.30 -11.40 11.71
CA MET A 300 0.86 -11.49 10.81
C MET A 300 2.17 -11.78 11.55
N TYR A 301 2.41 -11.06 12.64
CA TYR A 301 3.65 -11.17 13.43
C TYR A 301 3.57 -12.18 14.58
N GLY A 302 2.41 -12.82 14.78
CA GLY A 302 2.21 -13.80 15.84
C GLY A 302 2.18 -13.20 17.25
N HIS A 303 1.75 -11.93 17.36
CA HIS A 303 1.47 -11.29 18.64
C HIS A 303 0.13 -11.80 19.21
N ASP A 304 -0.09 -11.60 20.51
CA ASP A 304 -1.41 -11.88 21.08
C ASP A 304 -2.44 -10.85 20.60
N ASP A 305 -3.72 -11.25 20.62
CA ASP A 305 -4.84 -10.39 20.24
C ASP A 305 -5.17 -9.39 21.36
N LYS A 306 -4.17 -8.72 21.95
CA LYS A 306 -4.42 -7.72 22.99
C LYS A 306 -4.01 -6.34 22.49
N LEU A 307 -4.79 -5.35 22.90
CA LEU A 307 -4.36 -3.97 22.85
C LEU A 307 -3.36 -3.74 23.99
N ASP A 308 -2.19 -3.23 23.65
CA ASP A 308 -1.20 -2.73 24.59
C ASP A 308 -1.21 -1.19 24.63
N GLU A 309 -0.33 -0.61 25.44
CA GLU A 309 -0.23 0.84 25.61
C GLU A 309 0.12 1.56 24.29
N ASP A 310 0.96 0.98 23.44
CA ASP A 310 1.36 1.56 22.16
C ASP A 310 0.18 1.60 21.18
N HIS A 311 -0.64 0.54 21.16
CA HIS A 311 -1.86 0.52 20.36
C HIS A 311 -2.88 1.56 20.81
N LEU A 312 -3.08 1.71 22.13
CA LEU A 312 -4.01 2.70 22.67
C LEU A 312 -3.53 4.13 22.40
N LEU A 313 -2.22 4.38 22.53
CA LEU A 313 -1.62 5.68 22.20
C LEU A 313 -1.81 6.01 20.72
N LEU A 314 -1.56 5.06 19.81
CA LEU A 314 -1.81 5.25 18.37
C LEU A 314 -3.27 5.62 18.09
N ILE A 315 -4.22 4.87 18.67
CA ILE A 315 -5.65 5.14 18.49
C ILE A 315 -5.99 6.54 19.03
N GLU A 316 -5.42 6.90 20.16
CA GLU A 316 -5.63 8.19 20.79
C GLU A 316 -5.13 9.34 19.92
N GLU A 317 -3.89 9.28 19.43
CA GLU A 317 -3.30 10.26 18.50
C GLU A 317 -4.15 10.36 17.22
N GLU A 318 -4.44 9.23 16.58
CA GLU A 318 -5.17 9.20 15.31
C GLU A 318 -6.61 9.75 15.42
N ILE A 319 -7.27 9.61 16.56
CA ILE A 319 -8.66 10.06 16.74
C ILE A 319 -8.70 11.46 17.33
N PHE A 320 -7.98 11.73 18.43
CA PHE A 320 -8.09 13.01 19.12
C PHE A 320 -7.37 14.15 18.39
N ASP A 321 -6.39 13.87 17.54
CA ASP A 321 -5.76 14.91 16.72
C ASP A 321 -6.56 15.19 15.43
N ALA A 322 -7.31 14.19 14.95
CA ALA A 322 -8.08 14.30 13.70
C ALA A 322 -9.48 14.90 13.90
N PHE A 323 -10.06 14.79 15.09
CA PHE A 323 -11.45 15.17 15.35
C PHE A 323 -11.58 16.24 16.44
N THR A 324 -12.50 17.18 16.23
CA THR A 324 -12.75 18.24 17.21
C THR A 324 -13.51 17.69 18.43
N ARG A 325 -13.52 18.48 19.51
CA ARG A 325 -14.35 18.17 20.69
C ARG A 325 -15.82 18.01 20.34
N ASP A 326 -16.33 18.78 19.39
CA ASP A 326 -17.73 18.71 18.97
C ASP A 326 -18.01 17.42 18.18
N ASP A 327 -17.08 16.98 17.33
CA ASP A 327 -17.18 15.69 16.64
C ASP A 327 -17.23 14.53 17.63
N LEU A 328 -16.35 14.54 18.64
CA LEU A 328 -16.30 13.54 19.70
C LEU A 328 -17.58 13.54 20.55
N ASN A 329 -18.15 14.70 20.85
CA ASN A 329 -19.44 14.80 21.54
C ASN A 329 -20.60 14.28 20.68
N GLY A 330 -20.58 14.56 19.38
CA GLY A 330 -21.54 14.04 18.41
C GLY A 330 -21.48 12.52 18.34
N TRP A 331 -20.28 11.96 18.22
CA TRP A 331 -20.04 10.52 18.30
C TRP A 331 -20.53 9.93 19.63
N ALA A 332 -20.16 10.52 20.77
CA ALA A 332 -20.58 10.03 22.08
C ALA A 332 -22.11 10.01 22.23
N ALA A 333 -22.81 10.99 21.65
CA ALA A 333 -24.26 11.03 21.65
C ALA A 333 -24.88 9.87 20.87
N VAL A 334 -24.36 9.56 19.67
CA VAL A 334 -24.79 8.42 18.86
C VAL A 334 -24.45 7.09 19.54
N THR A 335 -23.21 6.96 20.02
CA THR A 335 -22.68 5.74 20.63
C THR A 335 -23.41 5.37 21.92
N THR A 336 -23.84 6.34 22.73
CA THR A 336 -24.62 6.08 23.96
C THR A 336 -26.02 5.51 23.65
N CYS A 337 -26.52 5.64 22.42
CA CYS A 337 -27.78 4.99 22.02
C CYS A 337 -27.61 3.48 21.76
N ARG A 338 -26.37 2.97 21.72
CA ARG A 338 -26.07 1.55 21.53
C ARG A 338 -26.30 0.78 22.83
N LEU A 339 -26.84 -0.43 22.72
CA LEU A 339 -27.15 -1.26 23.87
C LEU A 339 -25.89 -1.57 24.70
N GLY A 340 -25.92 -1.30 26.00
CA GLY A 340 -24.82 -1.61 26.91
C GLY A 340 -23.63 -0.65 26.85
N VAL A 341 -23.70 0.43 26.06
CA VAL A 341 -22.61 1.41 25.95
C VAL A 341 -22.94 2.67 26.75
N THR A 342 -22.01 3.08 27.61
CA THR A 342 -22.09 4.34 28.36
C THR A 342 -20.84 5.16 28.11
N ILE A 343 -21.01 6.42 27.67
CA ILE A 343 -19.91 7.35 27.40
C ILE A 343 -20.06 8.59 28.29
N ASP A 344 -19.09 8.86 29.17
CA ASP A 344 -19.09 10.05 30.02
C ASP A 344 -18.49 11.27 29.31
N ARG A 345 -19.35 12.15 28.83
CA ARG A 345 -18.97 13.36 28.10
C ARG A 345 -18.81 14.62 28.97
N ARG A 346 -18.84 14.52 30.31
CA ARG A 346 -18.84 15.68 31.22
C ARG A 346 -17.54 16.49 31.18
N ARG A 347 -16.41 15.82 31.02
CA ARG A 347 -15.06 16.42 30.97
C ARG A 347 -14.26 15.79 29.85
N ASP A 348 -13.11 16.39 29.54
CA ASP A 348 -12.25 15.91 28.47
C ASP A 348 -11.62 14.57 28.83
N ASP A 349 -11.04 14.48 30.03
CA ASP A 349 -10.42 13.27 30.55
C ASP A 349 -11.43 12.10 30.64
N THR A 350 -12.65 12.35 31.14
CA THR A 350 -13.67 11.31 31.26
C THR A 350 -14.21 10.83 29.92
N LEU A 351 -14.27 11.72 28.92
CA LEU A 351 -14.65 11.32 27.57
C LEU A 351 -13.56 10.46 26.95
N ARG A 352 -12.29 10.83 27.15
CA ARG A 352 -11.13 10.08 26.70
C ARG A 352 -11.10 8.67 27.32
N GLU A 353 -11.22 8.56 28.63
CA GLU A 353 -11.29 7.28 29.34
C GLU A 353 -12.47 6.41 28.85
N SER A 354 -13.65 7.03 28.68
CA SER A 354 -14.84 6.32 28.18
C SER A 354 -14.66 5.83 26.74
N PHE A 355 -14.00 6.63 25.89
CA PHE A 355 -13.67 6.27 24.52
C PHE A 355 -12.72 5.08 24.48
N LEU A 356 -11.59 5.13 25.22
CA LEU A 356 -10.62 4.02 25.26
C LEU A 356 -11.26 2.73 25.80
N SER A 357 -12.07 2.83 26.85
CA SER A 357 -12.81 1.67 27.38
C SER A 357 -13.81 1.09 26.37
N HIS A 358 -14.43 1.93 25.54
CA HIS A 358 -15.28 1.46 24.44
C HIS A 358 -14.46 0.78 23.33
N THR A 359 -13.32 1.37 22.97
CA THR A 359 -12.36 0.81 22.00
C THR A 359 -11.90 -0.58 22.40
N GLU A 360 -11.53 -0.80 23.66
CA GLU A 360 -11.14 -2.13 24.16
C GLU A 360 -12.26 -3.16 24.05
N ARG A 361 -13.49 -2.78 24.41
CA ARG A 361 -14.66 -3.67 24.26
C ARG A 361 -14.89 -4.03 22.80
N LEU A 362 -14.90 -3.02 21.92
CA LEU A 362 -15.08 -3.21 20.48
C LEU A 362 -13.99 -4.12 19.89
N HIS A 363 -12.73 -3.90 20.27
CA HIS A 363 -11.63 -4.76 19.85
C HIS A 363 -11.89 -6.23 20.21
N ASN A 364 -12.32 -6.50 21.45
CA ASN A 364 -12.63 -7.86 21.90
C ASN A 364 -13.84 -8.44 21.14
N ASP A 365 -14.89 -7.66 20.92
CA ASP A 365 -16.06 -8.08 20.15
C ASP A 365 -15.68 -8.48 18.71
N ILE A 366 -14.77 -7.73 18.06
CA ILE A 366 -14.25 -8.08 16.73
C ILE A 366 -13.45 -9.38 16.80
N ILE A 367 -12.57 -9.54 17.78
CA ILE A 367 -11.77 -10.76 17.94
C ILE A 367 -12.65 -11.99 18.13
N ASP A 368 -13.68 -11.90 18.96
CA ASP A 368 -14.61 -13.01 19.22
C ASP A 368 -15.41 -13.34 17.96
N HIS A 369 -15.91 -12.32 17.24
CA HIS A 369 -16.58 -12.51 15.94
C HIS A 369 -15.69 -13.18 14.89
N LEU A 370 -14.38 -12.91 14.90
CA LEU A 370 -13.42 -13.54 13.99
C LEU A 370 -12.99 -14.95 14.44
N ARG A 371 -13.23 -15.32 15.70
CA ARG A 371 -12.98 -16.66 16.27
C ARG A 371 -14.17 -17.60 16.13
N ASP A 372 -15.38 -17.07 16.03
CA ASP A 372 -16.61 -17.84 15.82
C ASP A 372 -16.64 -18.47 14.41
N GLU A 373 -15.80 -19.49 14.20
CA GLU A 373 -15.83 -20.37 13.05
C GLU A 373 -17.00 -21.35 13.16
N HIS A 374 -18.25 -20.91 13.01
CA HIS A 374 -19.36 -21.84 12.87
C HIS A 374 -20.38 -21.48 11.77
N VAL A 375 -20.28 -22.29 10.70
CA VAL A 375 -21.33 -22.80 9.80
C VAL A 375 -21.71 -21.92 8.60
N SER A 376 -21.01 -22.13 7.47
CA SER A 376 -21.66 -22.33 6.17
C SER A 376 -20.70 -22.95 5.15
N ASP A 377 -20.16 -24.13 5.45
CA ASP A 377 -19.94 -25.12 4.38
C ASP A 377 -21.32 -25.66 4.00
N TYR A 378 -22.03 -24.97 3.11
CA TYR A 378 -23.16 -25.49 2.34
C TYR A 378 -23.31 -24.74 1.02
#